data_AF-A0A8T4MGU4-F1
#
_entry.id   AF-A0A8T4MGU4-F1
#
_cell.length_a   1.000
_cell.length_b   1.000
_cell.length_c   1.000
_cell.angle_alpha   90.00
_cell.angle_beta   90.00
_cell.angle_gamma   90.00
#
_symmetry.space_group_name_H-M   'P 1'
#
loop_
_entity.id
_entity.type
_entity.pdbx_description
1 polymer ?
#
loop_
_entity_poly.entity_id
_entity_poly.type
_entity_poly.pdbx_seq_one_letter_code
_entity_poly.pdbx_strand_id
1 'polypeptide(L)'
;MFKKGELTTQQIVILIILVVSFAVILFFLLRLNLGSETDQEICHNSVITRGKSILPVDTFPLQCKRQYVCLSVDGSCEVMTKPEVIKVKTKDEVYKALADQLAECWWMFGEGKVDYISSEALSKNYCSICSQISFDNSVKSIFENKSFFDKKEFYSYLSKNKISDGQTYENYFLINGILNYPGKFGEVDLSKQYYSLMGITSKVSKVGWVLGGALALGALASIPLTGGVSVIAIGTAVGGAVVGGSAGWIASSYLLVPSIKGPSGNFYIPPSVIEVTSSEFDSLNCDEISTSS
;
A
#
# COMPACT_ATOMS: atom_id res chain seq x y z
N MET A 1 10.32 61.31 22.63
CA MET A 1 8.98 61.66 22.07
C MET A 1 8.73 60.80 20.85
N PHE A 2 7.76 59.89 20.94
CA PHE A 2 7.38 59.01 19.84
C PHE A 2 6.60 59.82 18.79
N LYS A 3 7.17 60.01 17.60
CA LYS A 3 6.44 60.51 16.43
C LYS A 3 5.35 59.48 16.09
N LYS A 4 4.09 59.80 16.42
CA LYS A 4 2.93 59.00 16.02
C LYS A 4 2.81 59.14 14.50
N GLY A 5 2.92 58.03 13.77
CA GLY A 5 2.80 58.00 12.33
C GLY A 5 1.39 58.42 11.91
N GLU A 6 1.29 59.55 11.23
CA GLU A 6 0.09 59.97 10.51
C GLU A 6 -0.07 59.02 9.32
N LEU A 7 -0.91 57.99 9.47
CA LEU A 7 -1.34 57.20 8.33
C LEU A 7 -2.09 58.15 7.41
N THR A 8 -1.51 58.40 6.23
CA THR A 8 -2.16 59.22 5.22
C THR A 8 -3.49 58.58 4.85
N THR A 9 -4.56 59.38 4.68
CA THR A 9 -5.91 58.90 4.34
C THR A 9 -5.90 57.90 3.17
N GLN A 10 -4.95 58.06 2.24
CA GLN A 10 -4.72 57.15 1.11
C GLN A 10 -4.30 55.73 1.54
N GLN A 11 -3.44 55.59 2.55
CA GLN A 11 -3.00 54.27 3.06
C GLN A 11 -4.16 53.52 3.73
N ILE A 12 -5.06 54.24 4.41
CA ILE A 12 -6.25 53.66 5.05
C ILE A 12 -7.20 53.11 3.98
N VAL A 13 -7.44 53.85 2.89
CA VAL A 13 -8.31 53.42 1.79
C VAL A 13 -7.78 52.15 1.12
N ILE A 14 -6.47 52.09 0.83
CA ILE A 14 -5.84 50.91 0.22
C ILE A 14 -5.97 49.67 1.13
N LEU A 15 -5.75 49.85 2.44
CA LEU A 15 -5.87 48.76 3.41
C LEU A 15 -7.29 48.20 3.47
N ILE A 16 -8.31 49.06 3.42
CA ILE A 16 -9.73 48.62 3.40
C ILE A 16 -10.01 47.81 2.12
N ILE A 17 -9.57 48.28 0.95
CA ILE A 17 -9.77 47.56 -0.31
C ILE A 17 -9.08 46.18 -0.27
N LEU A 18 -7.87 46.09 0.28
CA LEU A 18 -7.14 44.83 0.41
C LEU A 18 -7.86 43.85 1.35
N VAL A 19 -8.32 44.32 2.52
CA VAL A 19 -9.07 43.47 3.45
C VAL A 19 -10.41 43.02 2.86
N VAL A 20 -11.14 43.90 2.19
CA VAL A 20 -12.43 43.57 1.56
C VAL A 20 -12.24 42.57 0.41
N SER A 21 -11.24 42.78 -0.45
CA SER A 21 -10.93 41.84 -1.54
C SER A 21 -10.50 40.48 -1.02
N PHE A 22 -9.64 40.42 0.00
CA PHE A 22 -9.27 39.18 0.67
C PHE A 22 -10.49 38.48 1.29
N ALA A 23 -11.35 39.22 1.98
CA ALA A 23 -12.57 38.67 2.57
C ALA A 23 -13.54 38.11 1.52
N VAL A 24 -13.68 38.78 0.37
CA VAL A 24 -14.50 38.30 -0.76
C VAL A 24 -13.91 37.00 -1.33
N ILE A 25 -12.59 36.95 -1.57
CA ILE A 25 -11.92 35.73 -2.05
C ILE A 25 -12.10 34.58 -1.04
N LEU A 26 -11.88 34.84 0.25
CA LEU A 26 -12.04 33.84 1.31
C LEU A 26 -13.49 33.33 1.40
N PHE A 27 -14.47 34.23 1.26
CA PHE A 27 -15.88 33.87 1.19
C PHE A 27 -16.18 32.94 0.01
N PHE A 28 -15.63 33.23 -1.17
CA PHE A 28 -15.76 32.33 -2.32
C PHE A 28 -15.10 30.98 -2.08
N LEU A 29 -13.89 30.94 -1.51
CA LEU A 29 -13.20 29.67 -1.20
C LEU A 29 -13.98 28.81 -0.21
N LEU A 30 -14.57 29.41 0.83
CA LEU A 30 -15.40 28.69 1.80
C LEU A 30 -16.75 28.25 1.19
N ARG A 31 -17.32 29.02 0.26
CA ARG A 31 -18.57 28.69 -0.45
C ARG A 31 -18.40 27.66 -1.55
N LEU A 32 -17.19 27.49 -2.09
CA LEU A 32 -16.91 26.57 -3.19
C LEU A 32 -16.92 25.10 -2.78
N ASN A 33 -17.19 24.78 -1.51
CA ASN A 33 -17.22 23.41 -0.98
C ASN A 33 -16.04 22.59 -1.52
N LEU A 34 -14.83 23.14 -1.32
CA LEU A 34 -13.57 22.42 -1.53
C LEU A 34 -13.77 21.07 -0.84
N GLY A 35 -13.94 20.00 -1.62
CA GLY A 35 -14.42 18.72 -1.13
C GLY A 35 -13.65 18.29 0.11
N SER A 36 -14.30 17.57 1.02
CA SER A 36 -13.59 16.95 2.13
C SER A 36 -12.55 15.99 1.56
N GLU A 37 -11.27 16.23 1.83
CA GLU A 37 -10.22 15.26 1.51
C GLU A 37 -10.50 13.96 2.25
N THR A 38 -10.46 12.85 1.52
CA THR A 38 -10.59 11.52 2.11
C THR A 38 -9.31 11.14 2.86
N ASP A 39 -9.38 10.25 3.86
CA ASP A 39 -8.18 9.79 4.58
C ASP A 39 -7.14 9.17 3.62
N GLN A 40 -7.61 8.62 2.50
CA GLN A 40 -6.78 8.03 1.45
C GLN A 40 -6.04 9.08 0.61
N GLU A 41 -6.71 10.18 0.26
CA GLU A 41 -6.06 11.32 -0.41
C GLU A 41 -5.03 11.98 0.51
N ILE A 42 -5.32 12.09 1.80
CA ILE A 42 -4.38 12.59 2.81
C ILE A 42 -3.15 11.68 2.90
N CYS A 43 -3.36 10.36 2.97
CA CYS A 43 -2.27 9.38 2.95
C CYS A 43 -1.43 9.53 1.68
N HIS A 44 -2.06 9.53 0.51
CA HIS A 44 -1.38 9.70 -0.77
C HIS A 44 -0.55 10.99 -0.82
N ASN A 45 -1.15 12.12 -0.47
CA ASN A 45 -0.47 13.42 -0.46
C ASN A 45 0.72 13.43 0.51
N SER A 46 0.59 12.78 1.68
CA SER A 46 1.70 12.64 2.63
C SER A 46 2.85 11.78 2.06
N VAL A 47 2.54 10.69 1.37
CA VAL A 47 3.52 9.82 0.69
C VAL A 47 4.23 10.57 -0.42
N ILE A 48 3.49 11.26 -1.29
CA ILE A 48 4.07 12.06 -2.38
C ILE A 48 4.97 13.17 -1.83
N THR A 49 4.51 13.87 -0.78
CA THR A 49 5.28 14.95 -0.15
C THR A 49 6.57 14.42 0.45
N ARG A 50 6.49 13.32 1.21
CA ARG A 50 7.66 12.68 1.82
C ARG A 50 8.66 12.21 0.75
N GLY A 51 8.19 11.55 -0.30
CA GLY A 51 9.05 11.00 -1.35
C GLY A 51 9.64 12.03 -2.33
N LYS A 52 9.09 13.25 -2.39
CA LYS A 52 9.63 14.37 -3.19
C LYS A 52 10.40 15.40 -2.36
N SER A 53 10.38 15.27 -1.04
CA SER A 53 11.03 16.24 -0.16
C SER A 53 12.56 16.15 -0.27
N ILE A 54 13.20 17.31 -0.23
CA ILE A 54 14.66 17.43 -0.10
C ILE A 54 15.12 17.32 1.37
N LEU A 55 14.16 17.37 2.30
CA LEU A 55 14.42 17.27 3.73
C LEU A 55 14.42 15.79 4.16
N PRO A 56 15.01 15.46 5.32
CA PRO A 56 14.98 14.09 5.84
C PRO A 56 13.56 13.56 5.94
N VAL A 57 13.36 12.29 5.56
CA VAL A 57 12.06 11.62 5.49
C VAL A 57 11.28 11.67 6.82
N ASP A 58 11.97 11.71 7.95
CA ASP A 58 11.38 11.78 9.29
C ASP A 58 10.72 13.14 9.60
N THR A 59 10.99 14.15 8.78
CA THR A 59 10.37 15.49 8.90
C THR A 59 8.89 15.48 8.50
N PHE A 60 8.50 14.54 7.64
CA PHE A 60 7.13 14.42 7.12
C PHE A 60 6.56 13.06 7.54
N PRO A 61 5.87 12.97 8.70
CA PRO A 61 5.20 11.74 9.08
C PRO A 61 4.13 11.38 8.05
N LEU A 62 3.99 10.08 7.76
CA LEU A 62 2.94 9.62 6.86
C LEU A 62 1.58 9.75 7.56
N GLN A 63 0.57 10.21 6.85
CA GLN A 63 -0.78 10.42 7.39
C GLN A 63 -1.72 9.31 6.90
N CYS A 64 -1.25 8.07 7.01
CA CYS A 64 -1.98 6.90 6.53
C CYS A 64 -2.72 6.23 7.68
N LYS A 65 -4.04 6.33 7.66
CA LYS A 65 -4.91 5.65 8.63
C LYS A 65 -5.36 4.31 8.07
N ARG A 66 -5.34 3.29 8.93
CA ARG A 66 -5.87 1.97 8.58
C ARG A 66 -7.39 2.03 8.48
N GLN A 67 -7.91 1.54 7.36
CA GLN A 67 -9.34 1.38 7.15
C GLN A 67 -9.80 0.02 7.67
N TYR A 68 -11.06 -0.06 8.11
CA TYR A 68 -11.66 -1.32 8.58
C TYR A 68 -12.83 -1.62 7.66
N VAL A 69 -12.71 -2.70 6.88
CA VAL A 69 -13.66 -3.04 5.82
C VAL A 69 -14.26 -4.39 6.11
N CYS A 70 -15.58 -4.51 5.94
CA CYS A 70 -16.28 -5.76 6.11
C CYS A 70 -17.15 -6.06 4.90
N LEU A 71 -16.91 -7.22 4.28
CA LEU A 71 -17.72 -7.69 3.17
C LEU A 71 -18.92 -8.45 3.72
N SER A 72 -20.13 -8.13 3.25
CA SER A 72 -21.37 -8.68 3.77
C SER A 72 -22.44 -8.82 2.69
N VAL A 73 -23.30 -9.84 2.79
CA VAL A 73 -24.45 -10.00 1.88
C VAL A 73 -25.66 -9.19 2.35
N ASP A 74 -25.92 -9.21 3.65
CA ASP A 74 -27.09 -8.55 4.26
C ASP A 74 -26.80 -7.11 4.72
N GLY A 75 -25.52 -6.71 4.75
CA GLY A 75 -25.08 -5.41 5.24
C GLY A 75 -24.81 -5.36 6.75
N SER A 76 -24.86 -6.50 7.44
CA SER A 76 -24.39 -6.64 8.81
C SER A 76 -22.89 -6.93 8.85
N CYS A 77 -22.24 -6.56 9.94
CA CYS A 77 -20.89 -7.02 10.23
C CYS A 77 -20.69 -7.11 11.74
N GLU A 78 -20.77 -8.33 12.27
CA GLU A 78 -20.60 -8.58 13.71
C GLU A 78 -19.14 -8.79 14.11
N VAL A 79 -18.27 -9.04 13.12
CA VAL A 79 -16.87 -9.43 13.32
C VAL A 79 -15.96 -8.23 13.64
N MET A 80 -16.44 -7.00 13.42
CA MET A 80 -15.67 -5.76 13.57
C MET A 80 -16.50 -4.64 14.22
N THR A 81 -15.84 -3.76 14.97
CA THR A 81 -16.50 -2.58 15.54
C THR A 81 -16.45 -1.43 14.54
N LYS A 82 -17.62 -0.99 14.04
CA LYS A 82 -17.80 0.14 13.10
C LYS A 82 -16.95 0.06 11.80
N PRO A 83 -16.97 -1.07 11.06
CA PRO A 83 -16.33 -1.12 9.75
C PRO A 83 -17.15 -0.36 8.70
N GLU A 84 -16.49 0.01 7.61
CA GLU A 84 -17.18 0.27 6.35
C GLU A 84 -17.70 -1.07 5.78
N VAL A 85 -19.01 -1.16 5.58
CA VAL A 85 -19.63 -2.39 5.09
C VAL A 85 -19.81 -2.33 3.58
N ILE A 86 -19.11 -3.22 2.87
CA ILE A 86 -19.25 -3.40 1.43
C ILE A 86 -20.25 -4.52 1.17
N LYS A 87 -21.38 -4.19 0.55
CA LYS A 87 -22.39 -5.17 0.17
C LYS A 87 -21.97 -5.96 -1.06
N VAL A 88 -21.95 -7.28 -0.95
CA VAL A 88 -21.55 -8.20 -2.02
C VAL A 88 -22.60 -9.29 -2.21
N LYS A 89 -22.85 -9.68 -3.46
CA LYS A 89 -23.87 -10.67 -3.84
C LYS A 89 -23.31 -11.85 -4.61
N THR A 90 -22.13 -11.70 -5.21
CA THR A 90 -21.53 -12.69 -6.10
C THR A 90 -20.04 -12.86 -5.78
N LYS A 91 -19.43 -13.98 -6.24
CA LYS A 91 -17.98 -14.21 -6.08
C LYS A 91 -17.17 -13.08 -6.72
N ASP A 92 -17.59 -12.62 -7.90
CA ASP A 92 -16.94 -11.53 -8.61
C ASP A 92 -17.05 -10.19 -7.87
N GLU A 93 -18.14 -9.92 -7.15
CA GLU A 93 -18.25 -8.74 -6.30
C GLU A 93 -17.34 -8.81 -5.07
N VAL A 94 -17.17 -10.00 -4.48
CA VAL A 94 -16.18 -10.24 -3.40
C VAL A 94 -14.77 -9.99 -3.93
N TYR A 95 -14.42 -10.59 -5.07
CA TYR A 95 -13.11 -10.41 -5.69
C TYR A 95 -12.87 -8.97 -6.12
N LYS A 96 -13.89 -8.29 -6.65
CA LYS A 96 -13.82 -6.87 -6.97
C LYS A 96 -13.53 -6.02 -5.74
N ALA A 97 -14.27 -6.22 -4.66
CA ALA A 97 -14.09 -5.45 -3.43
C ALA A 97 -12.68 -5.63 -2.86
N LEU A 98 -12.15 -6.86 -2.84
CA LEU A 98 -10.77 -7.11 -2.45
C LEU A 98 -9.76 -6.45 -3.41
N ALA A 99 -9.97 -6.57 -4.71
CA ALA A 99 -9.09 -5.98 -5.72
C ALA A 99 -9.06 -4.44 -5.66
N ASP A 100 -10.21 -3.81 -5.42
CA ASP A 100 -10.32 -2.36 -5.23
C ASP A 100 -9.55 -1.91 -3.97
N GLN A 101 -9.66 -2.66 -2.86
CA GLN A 101 -8.88 -2.39 -1.63
C GLN A 101 -7.37 -2.53 -1.82
N LEU A 102 -6.93 -3.47 -2.65
CA LEU A 102 -5.52 -3.60 -3.05
C LEU A 102 -5.08 -2.45 -3.96
N ALA A 103 -5.93 -2.03 -4.90
CA ALA A 103 -5.65 -0.94 -5.83
C ALA A 103 -5.56 0.42 -5.15
N GLU A 104 -6.47 0.68 -4.22
CA GLU A 104 -6.43 1.86 -3.38
C GLU A 104 -5.15 1.90 -2.53
N CYS A 105 -4.77 0.77 -1.93
CA CYS A 105 -3.50 0.64 -1.21
C CYS A 105 -2.29 0.96 -2.11
N TRP A 106 -2.24 0.40 -3.31
CA TRP A 106 -1.15 0.65 -4.26
C TRP A 106 -1.07 2.11 -4.69
N TRP A 107 -2.22 2.73 -4.96
CA TRP A 107 -2.33 4.13 -5.32
C TRP A 107 -1.89 5.06 -4.19
N MET A 108 -2.36 4.83 -2.96
CA MET A 108 -1.99 5.61 -1.78
C MET A 108 -0.46 5.68 -1.60
N PHE A 109 0.24 4.59 -1.90
CA PHE A 109 1.69 4.53 -1.75
C PHE A 109 2.47 4.84 -3.04
N GLY A 110 1.83 5.45 -4.03
CA GLY A 110 2.49 6.01 -5.20
C GLY A 110 2.88 4.99 -6.27
N GLU A 111 2.23 3.82 -6.29
CA GLU A 111 2.29 2.86 -7.40
C GLU A 111 3.72 2.39 -7.76
N GLY A 112 4.59 2.30 -6.77
CA GLY A 112 6.00 1.92 -6.95
C GLY A 112 6.88 3.03 -7.57
N LYS A 113 6.31 4.20 -7.84
CA LYS A 113 7.01 5.35 -8.45
C LYS A 113 7.65 6.26 -7.42
N VAL A 114 7.33 6.09 -6.13
CA VAL A 114 7.70 7.00 -5.05
C VAL A 114 8.54 6.29 -4.00
N ASP A 115 9.75 6.82 -3.76
CA ASP A 115 10.63 6.38 -2.67
C ASP A 115 10.34 7.23 -1.42
N TYR A 116 9.45 6.75 -0.57
CA TYR A 116 8.98 7.48 0.62
C TYR A 116 9.69 7.03 1.92
N ILE A 117 10.72 6.20 1.82
CA ILE A 117 11.51 5.70 2.95
C ILE A 117 12.96 6.18 2.86
N SER A 118 13.67 6.18 3.99
CA SER A 118 15.10 6.50 4.05
C SER A 118 15.95 5.39 3.44
N SER A 119 17.11 5.77 2.91
CA SER A 119 18.19 4.81 2.69
C SER A 119 18.76 4.37 4.03
N GLU A 120 19.00 3.08 4.19
CA GLU A 120 19.44 2.47 5.46
C GLU A 120 20.87 1.94 5.35
N ALA A 121 21.51 1.68 6.49
CA ALA A 121 22.81 1.01 6.52
C ALA A 121 22.72 -0.44 6.02
N LEU A 122 21.60 -1.10 6.30
CA LEU A 122 21.22 -2.43 5.82
C LEU A 122 19.83 -2.37 5.19
N SER A 123 19.59 -3.21 4.19
CA SER A 123 18.27 -3.31 3.56
C SER A 123 17.21 -3.70 4.59
N LYS A 124 16.12 -2.95 4.66
CA LYS A 124 14.98 -3.17 5.56
C LYS A 124 13.68 -3.16 4.76
N ASN A 125 12.74 -4.02 5.15
CA ASN A 125 11.41 -4.04 4.55
C ASN A 125 10.47 -3.23 5.42
N TYR A 126 9.79 -2.26 4.82
CA TYR A 126 8.77 -1.46 5.47
C TYR A 126 7.42 -1.85 4.88
N CYS A 127 6.45 -2.19 5.72
CA CYS A 127 5.12 -2.61 5.27
C CYS A 127 4.06 -1.59 5.65
N SER A 128 3.21 -1.29 4.69
CA SER A 128 2.08 -0.38 4.81
C SER A 128 0.80 -1.20 4.88
N ILE A 129 0.13 -1.17 6.04
CA ILE A 129 -1.18 -1.80 6.22
C ILE A 129 -2.26 -0.76 5.89
N CYS A 130 -2.87 -0.90 4.72
CA CYS A 130 -3.87 0.03 4.21
C CYS A 130 -5.25 -0.21 4.82
N SER A 131 -5.68 -1.48 4.85
CA SER A 131 -6.96 -1.86 5.44
C SER A 131 -6.90 -3.21 6.14
N GLN A 132 -7.77 -3.37 7.12
CA GLN A 132 -8.08 -4.64 7.77
C GLN A 132 -9.47 -5.08 7.30
N ILE A 133 -9.50 -6.21 6.61
CA ILE A 133 -10.64 -6.76 5.90
C ILE A 133 -11.16 -7.96 6.69
N SER A 134 -12.46 -7.99 6.95
CA SER A 134 -13.17 -9.17 7.46
C SER A 134 -14.30 -9.56 6.52
N PHE A 135 -14.74 -10.81 6.63
CA PHE A 135 -15.91 -11.31 5.93
C PHE A 135 -16.99 -11.61 6.95
N ASP A 136 -18.19 -11.10 6.73
CA ASP A 136 -19.35 -11.49 7.50
C ASP A 136 -19.72 -12.95 7.20
N ASN A 137 -20.34 -13.64 8.18
CA ASN A 137 -20.75 -15.03 8.01
C ASN A 137 -21.70 -15.23 6.81
N SER A 138 -22.50 -14.22 6.46
CA SER A 138 -23.39 -14.24 5.30
C SER A 138 -22.65 -14.45 3.98
N VAL A 139 -21.38 -14.05 3.87
CA VAL A 139 -20.55 -14.20 2.65
C VAL A 139 -20.32 -15.67 2.29
N LYS A 140 -20.33 -16.59 3.26
CA LYS A 140 -20.19 -18.04 3.00
C LYS A 140 -21.23 -18.56 2.01
N SER A 141 -22.43 -17.97 1.99
CA SER A 141 -23.50 -18.34 1.05
C SER A 141 -23.11 -18.14 -0.42
N ILE A 142 -22.24 -17.17 -0.72
CA ILE A 142 -21.70 -16.91 -2.07
C ILE A 142 -20.76 -18.04 -2.53
N PHE A 143 -20.11 -18.72 -1.58
CA PHE A 143 -19.12 -19.77 -1.83
C PHE A 143 -19.66 -21.17 -1.54
N GLU A 144 -20.94 -21.41 -1.83
CA GLU A 144 -21.59 -22.71 -1.62
C GLU A 144 -21.49 -23.20 -0.15
N ASN A 145 -21.53 -22.26 0.80
CA ASN A 145 -21.33 -22.46 2.24
C ASN A 145 -19.93 -22.98 2.64
N LYS A 146 -18.95 -22.90 1.74
CA LYS A 146 -17.54 -23.11 2.10
C LYS A 146 -17.06 -21.95 2.95
N SER A 147 -16.18 -22.24 3.91
CA SER A 147 -15.53 -21.24 4.74
C SER A 147 -14.32 -20.60 4.07
N PHE A 148 -14.05 -20.89 2.79
CA PHE A 148 -12.87 -20.39 2.10
C PHE A 148 -13.09 -20.26 0.58
N PHE A 149 -12.19 -19.53 -0.08
CA PHE A 149 -12.02 -19.54 -1.54
C PHE A 149 -10.55 -19.71 -1.93
N ASP A 150 -10.30 -20.21 -3.14
CA ASP A 150 -8.94 -20.43 -3.65
C ASP A 150 -8.29 -19.09 -4.07
N LYS A 151 -7.11 -18.78 -3.54
CA LYS A 151 -6.35 -17.56 -3.91
C LYS A 151 -6.08 -17.52 -5.42
N LYS A 152 -5.93 -18.67 -6.10
CA LYS A 152 -5.74 -18.75 -7.55
C LYS A 152 -6.93 -18.21 -8.33
N GLU A 153 -8.16 -18.43 -7.86
CA GLU A 153 -9.36 -17.87 -8.49
C GLU A 153 -9.35 -16.34 -8.38
N PHE A 154 -8.96 -15.81 -7.22
CA PHE A 154 -8.79 -14.38 -7.03
C PHE A 154 -7.71 -13.79 -7.94
N TYR A 155 -6.53 -14.42 -8.04
CA TYR A 155 -5.51 -13.98 -9.01
C TYR A 155 -6.02 -14.08 -10.46
N SER A 156 -6.84 -15.08 -10.79
CA SER A 156 -7.46 -15.18 -12.11
C SER A 156 -8.42 -14.03 -12.39
N TYR A 157 -9.15 -13.58 -11.36
CA TYR A 157 -9.96 -12.38 -11.43
C TYR A 157 -9.10 -11.14 -11.72
N LEU A 158 -7.97 -10.96 -11.02
CA LEU A 158 -7.05 -9.83 -11.21
C LEU A 158 -6.46 -9.78 -12.63
N SER A 159 -6.16 -10.94 -13.23
CA SER A 159 -5.64 -11.05 -14.59
C SER A 159 -6.64 -10.68 -15.68
N LYS A 160 -7.95 -10.88 -15.44
CA LYS A 160 -9.01 -10.72 -16.45
C LYS A 160 -9.74 -9.39 -16.35
N ASN A 161 -9.86 -8.84 -15.14
CA ASN A 161 -10.66 -7.66 -14.89
C ASN A 161 -9.81 -6.39 -14.87
N LYS A 162 -10.41 -5.30 -15.34
CA LYS A 162 -9.74 -4.01 -15.51
C LYS A 162 -10.08 -3.05 -14.38
N ILE A 163 -9.09 -2.22 -14.03
CA ILE A 163 -9.32 -1.01 -13.25
C ILE A 163 -9.95 0.07 -14.14
N SER A 164 -10.41 1.17 -13.54
CA SER A 164 -11.05 2.28 -14.26
C SER A 164 -10.18 2.91 -15.38
N ASP A 165 -8.85 2.84 -15.24
CA ASP A 165 -7.84 3.27 -16.21
C ASP A 165 -7.69 2.29 -17.41
N GLY A 166 -8.32 1.13 -17.38
CA GLY A 166 -8.44 0.23 -18.53
C GLY A 166 -7.34 -0.83 -18.67
N GLN A 167 -6.30 -0.79 -17.82
CA GLN A 167 -5.39 -1.92 -17.59
C GLN A 167 -5.97 -2.93 -16.59
N THR A 168 -5.49 -4.18 -16.61
CA THR A 168 -5.91 -5.21 -15.64
C THR A 168 -5.32 -4.95 -14.26
N TYR A 169 -5.92 -5.48 -13.19
CA TYR A 169 -5.32 -5.37 -11.85
C TYR A 169 -3.93 -6.02 -11.80
N GLU A 170 -3.77 -7.16 -12.46
CA GLU A 170 -2.46 -7.85 -12.56
C GLU A 170 -1.38 -6.94 -13.15
N ASN A 171 -1.70 -6.23 -14.24
CA ASN A 171 -0.79 -5.30 -14.87
C ASN A 171 -0.54 -4.09 -13.97
N TYR A 172 -1.59 -3.56 -13.34
CA TYR A 172 -1.50 -2.39 -12.47
C TYR A 172 -0.61 -2.65 -11.25
N PHE A 173 -0.71 -3.83 -10.65
CA PHE A 173 0.12 -4.29 -9.53
C PHE A 173 1.50 -4.80 -9.98
N LEU A 174 1.79 -4.79 -11.28
CA LEU A 174 3.03 -5.26 -11.89
C LEU A 174 3.33 -6.74 -11.59
N ILE A 175 2.30 -7.58 -11.42
CA ILE A 175 2.40 -9.02 -11.11
C ILE A 175 2.10 -9.92 -12.33
N ASN A 176 2.44 -9.46 -13.53
CA ASN A 176 2.20 -10.18 -14.80
C ASN A 176 2.74 -11.62 -14.81
N GLY A 177 1.88 -12.59 -15.15
CA GLY A 177 2.24 -13.99 -15.23
C GLY A 177 2.23 -14.71 -13.88
N ILE A 178 1.64 -14.12 -12.83
CA ILE A 178 1.54 -14.74 -11.50
C ILE A 178 0.84 -16.10 -11.56
N LEU A 179 -0.13 -16.26 -12.47
CA LEU A 179 -0.86 -17.51 -12.70
C LEU A 179 0.02 -18.65 -13.23
N ASN A 180 1.22 -18.36 -13.76
CA ASN A 180 2.17 -19.37 -14.21
C ASN A 180 3.02 -19.95 -13.06
N TYR A 181 2.81 -19.48 -11.83
CA TYR A 181 3.48 -20.03 -10.65
C TYR A 181 3.15 -21.53 -10.51
N PRO A 182 4.16 -22.42 -10.47
CA PRO A 182 3.93 -23.87 -10.48
C PRO A 182 3.54 -24.44 -9.11
N GLY A 183 3.63 -23.65 -8.04
CA GLY A 183 3.23 -24.06 -6.70
C GLY A 183 1.73 -23.84 -6.42
N LYS A 184 1.33 -24.02 -5.16
CA LYS A 184 -0.05 -23.77 -4.71
C LYS A 184 -0.22 -22.30 -4.35
N PHE A 185 -1.39 -21.73 -4.62
CA PHE A 185 -1.68 -20.35 -4.24
C PHE A 185 -2.19 -20.23 -2.80
N GLY A 186 -2.72 -21.32 -2.24
CA GLY A 186 -3.34 -21.30 -0.92
C GLY A 186 -4.80 -20.85 -0.99
N GLU A 187 -5.39 -20.64 0.18
CA GLU A 187 -6.81 -20.34 0.34
C GLU A 187 -6.98 -19.10 1.21
N VAL A 188 -8.11 -18.42 1.05
CA VAL A 188 -8.56 -17.34 1.94
C VAL A 188 -9.73 -17.87 2.74
N ASP A 189 -9.54 -18.03 4.05
CA ASP A 189 -10.56 -18.46 5.01
C ASP A 189 -11.44 -17.27 5.43
N LEU A 190 -12.71 -17.31 5.04
CA LEU A 190 -13.73 -16.32 5.32
C LEU A 190 -14.04 -16.13 6.81
N SER A 191 -13.54 -16.99 7.71
CA SER A 191 -13.64 -16.80 9.16
C SER A 191 -12.52 -15.96 9.76
N LYS A 192 -11.50 -15.64 8.96
CA LYS A 192 -10.31 -14.91 9.37
C LYS A 192 -10.36 -13.44 8.94
N GLN A 193 -9.47 -12.66 9.54
CA GLN A 193 -9.25 -11.27 9.16
C GLN A 193 -7.97 -11.17 8.35
N TYR A 194 -7.95 -10.24 7.41
CA TYR A 194 -6.85 -10.05 6.47
C TYR A 194 -6.40 -8.60 6.44
N TYR A 195 -5.13 -8.37 6.17
CA TYR A 195 -4.62 -7.06 5.81
C TYR A 195 -4.58 -6.92 4.28
N SER A 196 -5.05 -5.79 3.77
CA SER A 196 -4.56 -5.23 2.50
C SER A 196 -3.24 -4.54 2.82
N LEU A 197 -2.14 -5.15 2.40
CA LEU A 197 -0.82 -4.60 2.68
C LEU A 197 0.05 -4.57 1.43
N MET A 198 0.95 -3.61 1.41
CA MET A 198 2.04 -3.51 0.45
C MET A 198 3.32 -3.18 1.21
N GLY A 199 4.47 -3.26 0.55
CA GLY A 199 5.74 -2.98 1.20
C GLY A 199 6.76 -2.39 0.26
N ILE A 200 7.76 -1.75 0.85
CA ILE A 200 8.88 -1.13 0.15
C ILE A 200 10.17 -1.49 0.89
N THR A 201 11.18 -1.89 0.13
CA THR A 201 12.50 -2.23 0.66
C THR A 201 13.44 -1.03 0.53
N SER A 202 14.14 -0.69 1.61
CA SER A 202 15.09 0.42 1.64
C SER A 202 16.31 0.16 0.77
N LYS A 203 16.81 1.22 0.14
CA LYS A 203 18.09 1.18 -0.55
C LYS A 203 19.22 1.13 0.48
N VAL A 204 20.23 0.30 0.21
CA VAL A 204 21.46 0.26 1.02
C VAL A 204 22.29 1.52 0.73
N SER A 205 22.70 2.23 1.78
CA SER A 205 23.57 3.41 1.67
C SER A 205 24.96 3.06 1.12
N LYS A 206 25.63 4.02 0.46
CA LYS A 206 26.99 3.85 -0.08
C LYS A 206 28.02 3.49 1.00
N VAL A 207 27.81 3.94 2.24
CA VAL A 207 28.67 3.64 3.40
C VAL A 207 28.47 2.21 3.89
N GLY A 208 27.23 1.72 3.90
CA GLY A 208 26.93 0.31 4.19
C GLY A 208 27.56 -0.65 3.19
N TRP A 209 27.65 -0.26 1.92
CA TRP A 209 28.31 -1.06 0.87
C TRP A 209 29.83 -1.15 1.03
N VAL A 210 30.45 -0.14 1.63
CA VAL A 210 31.91 -0.09 1.89
C VAL A 210 32.29 -0.80 3.19
N LEU A 211 31.43 -0.77 4.22
CA LEU A 211 31.69 -1.41 5.52
C LEU A 211 31.23 -2.88 5.59
N GLY A 212 30.18 -3.26 4.87
CA GLY A 212 29.53 -4.58 4.98
C GLY A 212 29.85 -5.55 3.84
N GLY A 213 31.09 -5.54 3.33
CA GLY A 213 31.52 -6.25 2.12
C GLY A 213 30.71 -7.51 1.79
N ALA A 214 30.01 -7.49 0.64
CA ALA A 214 29.22 -8.58 0.04
C ALA A 214 28.21 -9.33 0.95
N LEU A 215 28.02 -8.92 2.21
CA LEU A 215 27.16 -9.57 3.20
C LEU A 215 26.11 -8.59 3.70
N ALA A 216 25.34 -7.99 2.78
CA ALA A 216 24.04 -7.42 3.11
C ALA A 216 23.06 -8.57 3.42
N LEU A 217 23.28 -9.23 4.56
CA LEU A 217 22.42 -10.25 5.14
C LEU A 217 21.08 -9.61 5.51
N GLY A 218 20.03 -10.02 4.79
CA GLY A 218 18.69 -9.43 4.84
C GLY A 218 18.04 -9.28 3.45
N ALA A 219 18.77 -9.59 2.38
CA ALA A 219 18.25 -9.53 1.02
C ALA A 219 17.19 -10.62 0.79
N LEU A 220 15.93 -10.19 0.72
CA LEU A 220 14.89 -10.89 -0.02
C LEU A 220 15.46 -11.29 -1.38
N ALA A 221 15.69 -12.57 -1.60
CA ALA A 221 16.20 -13.07 -2.86
C ALA A 221 15.02 -13.10 -3.85
N SER A 222 14.96 -12.13 -4.76
CA SER A 222 13.90 -12.06 -5.76
C SER A 222 14.15 -13.12 -6.85
N ILE A 223 13.39 -14.22 -6.89
CA ILE A 223 13.49 -15.24 -7.94
C ILE A 223 12.79 -14.71 -9.18
N PRO A 224 13.47 -14.43 -10.30
CA PRO A 224 12.80 -13.98 -11.52
C PRO A 224 11.90 -15.10 -12.05
N LEU A 225 10.60 -14.82 -12.15
CA LEU A 225 9.68 -15.54 -13.01
C LEU A 225 9.82 -15.04 -14.45
N THR A 226 9.26 -15.79 -15.38
CA THR A 226 9.09 -15.33 -16.76
C THR A 226 8.15 -14.12 -16.78
N GLY A 227 8.55 -13.01 -17.42
CA GLY A 227 7.68 -11.83 -17.60
C GLY A 227 7.96 -10.62 -16.69
N GLY A 228 9.08 -10.61 -15.94
CA GLY A 228 9.50 -9.44 -15.15
C GLY A 228 8.99 -9.41 -13.70
N VAL A 229 8.21 -10.41 -13.28
CA VAL A 229 7.84 -10.64 -11.88
C VAL A 229 8.94 -11.41 -11.19
N SER A 230 9.21 -11.09 -9.92
CA SER A 230 10.07 -11.93 -9.10
C SER A 230 9.35 -12.36 -7.82
N VAL A 231 9.58 -13.58 -7.34
CA VAL A 231 9.02 -14.05 -6.07
C VAL A 231 10.01 -13.78 -4.95
N ILE A 232 9.56 -13.23 -3.82
CA ILE A 232 10.43 -13.10 -2.65
C ILE A 232 10.70 -14.49 -2.11
N ALA A 233 11.94 -14.89 -2.23
CA ALA A 233 12.47 -16.05 -1.56
C ALA A 233 13.01 -15.57 -0.21
N ILE A 234 12.25 -15.79 0.86
CA ILE A 234 12.63 -15.43 2.22
C ILE A 234 13.75 -16.41 2.65
N GLY A 235 14.99 -15.96 2.51
CA GLY A 235 16.14 -16.66 3.05
C GLY A 235 16.08 -16.61 4.57
N THR A 236 15.56 -17.65 5.21
CA THR A 236 16.10 -18.02 6.52
C THR A 236 17.58 -18.28 6.31
N ALA A 237 18.42 -17.73 7.18
CA ALA A 237 19.86 -17.75 7.05
C ALA A 237 20.40 -19.17 6.76
N VAL A 238 20.65 -19.47 5.49
CA VAL A 238 21.57 -20.51 5.05
C VAL A 238 22.33 -19.89 3.88
N GLY A 239 23.62 -19.64 4.12
CA GLY A 239 24.47 -18.82 3.25
C GLY A 239 24.43 -19.24 1.78
N GLY A 240 24.29 -18.24 0.91
CA GLY A 240 24.38 -18.44 -0.53
C GLY A 240 24.13 -17.13 -1.26
N ALA A 241 25.19 -16.56 -1.82
CA ALA A 241 25.15 -15.35 -2.61
C ALA A 241 24.15 -15.48 -3.78
N VAL A 242 23.22 -14.53 -3.92
CA VAL A 242 22.44 -14.38 -5.17
C VAL A 242 23.26 -13.52 -6.13
N VAL A 243 24.35 -14.12 -6.62
CA VAL A 243 25.07 -13.64 -7.80
C VAL A 243 24.82 -14.65 -8.90
N GLY A 244 23.97 -14.28 -9.87
CA GLY A 244 23.92 -14.88 -11.20
C GLY A 244 23.65 -16.38 -11.29
N GLY A 245 22.47 -16.74 -11.79
CA GLY A 245 22.23 -18.04 -12.43
C GLY A 245 21.44 -19.04 -11.59
N SER A 246 20.32 -19.49 -12.18
CA SER A 246 19.66 -20.79 -12.01
C SER A 246 19.58 -21.44 -10.62
N ALA A 247 18.33 -21.68 -10.21
CA ALA A 247 17.86 -22.71 -9.29
C ALA A 247 18.12 -22.49 -7.78
N GLY A 248 17.10 -21.94 -7.12
CA GLY A 248 16.94 -21.97 -5.66
C GLY A 248 15.45 -21.94 -5.32
N TRP A 249 14.74 -23.03 -5.56
CA TRP A 249 13.33 -23.19 -5.16
C TRP A 249 13.28 -23.26 -3.64
N ILE A 250 12.78 -22.20 -2.99
CA ILE A 250 12.50 -22.26 -1.56
C ILE A 250 11.32 -23.21 -1.34
N ALA A 251 11.52 -24.13 -0.41
CA ALA A 251 10.60 -25.21 -0.02
C ALA A 251 9.38 -24.71 0.79
N SER A 252 8.68 -23.68 0.30
CA SER A 252 7.28 -23.44 0.68
C SER A 252 6.43 -23.80 -0.53
N SER A 253 5.61 -24.84 -0.41
CA SER A 253 4.68 -25.29 -1.47
C SER A 253 3.60 -24.26 -1.83
N TYR A 254 3.59 -23.10 -1.15
CA TYR A 254 2.61 -22.03 -1.27
C TYR A 254 3.28 -20.73 -1.71
N LEU A 255 2.60 -19.99 -2.61
CA LEU A 255 2.95 -18.63 -2.98
C LEU A 255 2.83 -17.73 -1.74
N LEU A 256 3.95 -17.18 -1.28
CA LEU A 256 3.97 -16.20 -0.19
C LEU A 256 3.62 -14.83 -0.78
N VAL A 257 4.61 -14.02 -1.19
CA VAL A 257 4.34 -12.74 -1.85
C VAL A 257 5.42 -12.41 -2.88
N PRO A 258 5.08 -11.91 -4.08
CA PRO A 258 6.10 -11.47 -5.04
C PRO A 258 6.83 -10.19 -4.60
N SER A 259 8.04 -9.96 -5.10
CA SER A 259 8.73 -8.67 -5.08
C SER A 259 8.88 -8.16 -6.49
N ILE A 260 8.66 -6.87 -6.69
CA ILE A 260 8.77 -6.21 -7.98
C ILE A 260 9.70 -5.01 -7.85
N LYS A 261 10.46 -4.70 -8.90
CA LYS A 261 11.24 -3.46 -8.94
C LYS A 261 10.35 -2.34 -9.47
N GLY A 262 10.06 -1.37 -8.62
CA GLY A 262 9.23 -0.22 -9.00
C GLY A 262 10.01 0.82 -9.82
N PRO A 263 9.33 1.75 -10.51
CA PRO A 263 9.96 2.86 -11.23
C PRO A 263 10.85 3.77 -10.37
N SER A 264 10.63 3.84 -9.06
CA SER A 264 11.51 4.56 -8.11
C SER A 264 12.91 3.93 -7.95
N GLY A 265 13.08 2.71 -8.46
CA GLY A 265 14.28 1.90 -8.31
C GLY A 265 14.32 1.06 -7.03
N ASN A 266 13.36 1.22 -6.11
CA ASN A 266 13.19 0.36 -4.93
C ASN A 266 12.52 -0.97 -5.31
N PHE A 267 12.71 -1.99 -4.48
CA PHE A 267 11.89 -3.19 -4.51
C PHE A 267 10.62 -2.96 -3.70
N TYR A 268 9.51 -3.49 -4.19
CA TYR A 268 8.20 -3.42 -3.55
C TYR A 268 7.60 -4.80 -3.41
N ILE A 269 6.87 -4.97 -2.33
CA ILE A 269 5.85 -6.01 -2.19
C ILE A 269 4.57 -5.43 -2.79
N PRO A 270 4.04 -5.99 -3.89
CA PRO A 270 2.80 -5.53 -4.49
C PRO A 270 1.63 -5.76 -3.52
N PRO A 271 0.55 -4.99 -3.66
CA PRO A 271 -0.58 -5.07 -2.73
C PRO A 271 -1.13 -6.50 -2.70
N SER A 272 -1.25 -7.05 -1.50
CA SER A 272 -1.64 -8.44 -1.28
C SER A 272 -2.58 -8.58 -0.08
N VAL A 273 -3.45 -9.58 -0.13
CA VAL A 273 -4.36 -9.96 0.97
C VAL A 273 -3.65 -11.00 1.83
N ILE A 274 -3.28 -10.64 3.06
CA ILE A 274 -2.48 -11.48 3.97
C ILE A 274 -3.22 -11.68 5.29
N GLU A 275 -3.31 -12.92 5.78
CA GLU A 275 -4.01 -13.21 7.04
C GLU A 275 -3.31 -12.50 8.20
N VAL A 276 -4.11 -11.85 9.06
CA VAL A 276 -3.64 -11.18 10.27
C VAL A 276 -2.96 -12.20 11.19
N THR A 277 -1.77 -11.87 11.71
CA THR A 277 -0.99 -12.74 12.64
C THR A 277 -0.63 -14.12 12.06
N SER A 278 -0.55 -14.23 10.73
CA SER A 278 -0.10 -15.46 10.07
C SER A 278 1.43 -15.57 10.03
N SER A 279 1.94 -16.79 9.89
CA SER A 279 3.36 -17.00 9.60
C SER A 279 3.80 -16.35 8.29
N GLU A 280 2.87 -16.19 7.33
CA GLU A 280 3.09 -15.42 6.10
C GLU A 280 3.41 -13.96 6.45
N PHE A 281 2.59 -13.31 7.30
CA PHE A 281 2.84 -11.94 7.77
C PHE A 281 4.15 -11.82 8.56
N ASP A 282 4.40 -12.71 9.52
CA ASP A 282 5.62 -12.68 10.34
C ASP A 282 6.88 -12.86 9.49
N SER A 283 6.80 -13.68 8.43
CA SER A 283 7.92 -13.93 7.52
C SER A 283 8.33 -12.72 6.70
N LEU A 284 7.43 -11.74 6.49
CA LEU A 284 7.76 -10.51 5.76
C LEU A 284 8.79 -9.64 6.50
N ASN A 285 8.96 -9.86 7.81
CA ASN A 285 9.90 -9.14 8.67
C ASN A 285 9.77 -7.62 8.47
N CYS A 286 8.52 -7.15 8.57
CA CYS A 286 8.15 -5.75 8.35
C CYS A 286 8.61 -4.88 9.52
N ASP A 287 9.43 -3.87 9.24
CA ASP A 287 9.64 -2.74 10.14
C ASP A 287 8.41 -1.81 10.09
N GLU A 288 8.10 -1.22 11.25
CA GLU A 288 6.95 -0.34 11.41
C GLU A 288 7.18 0.99 10.68
N ILE A 289 6.24 1.36 9.83
CA ILE A 289 6.21 2.69 9.22
C ILE A 289 5.50 3.62 10.21
N SER A 290 6.19 4.65 10.68
CA SER A 290 5.59 5.67 11.54
C SER A 290 4.50 6.43 10.78
N THR A 291 3.23 6.08 11.03
CA THR A 291 2.07 6.85 10.60
C THR A 291 1.57 7.71 11.76
N SER A 292 1.07 8.92 11.46
CA SER A 292 0.40 9.74 12.48
C SER A 292 -0.91 9.06 12.88
N SER A 293 -0.99 8.64 14.14
CA SER A 293 -2.18 8.01 14.75
C SER A 293 -3.35 8.98 14.88
#